data_AF-A0A2N8C230-F1
#
_entry.id   AF-A0A2N8C230-F1
#
_cell.length_a   1.000
_cell.length_b   1.000
_cell.length_c   1.000
_cell.angle_alpha   90.00
_cell.angle_beta   90.00
_cell.angle_gamma   90.00
#
_symmetry.space_group_name_H-M   'P 1'
#
loop_
_entity.id
_entity.type
_entity.pdbx_description
1 polymer ?
#
loop_
_entity_poly.entity_id
_entity_poly.type
_entity_poly.pdbx_seq_one_letter_code
_entity_poly.pdbx_strand_id
1 'polypeptide(L)' 'MTERHMIHSETLSNGRKIEVKAKILRDGSLQMFIGVYQPDGTVLFEDRDPKPHLLDMEDALDWGIEIARRTGNAPEINKT' A
#
# COMPACT_ATOMS: atom_id res chain seq x y z
N MET A 1 -22.51 -6.25 -7.98
CA MET A 1 -21.52 -6.88 -7.07
C MET A 1 -21.60 -6.18 -5.72
N THR A 2 -21.36 -6.89 -4.62
CA THR A 2 -21.25 -6.26 -3.29
C THR A 2 -19.85 -5.68 -3.13
N GLU A 3 -19.76 -4.47 -2.57
CA GLU A 3 -18.47 -3.85 -2.24
C GLU A 3 -17.71 -4.72 -1.21
N ARG A 4 -16.44 -5.03 -1.49
CA ARG A 4 -15.54 -5.75 -0.56
C ARG A 4 -14.24 -4.96 -0.45
N HIS A 5 -13.69 -4.87 0.75
CA HIS A 5 -12.43 -4.18 1.02
C HIS A 5 -11.52 -5.02 1.91
N MET A 6 -10.22 -4.81 1.73
CA MET A 6 -9.15 -5.36 2.55
C MET A 6 -8.19 -4.24 2.95
N ILE A 7 -7.66 -4.33 4.16
CA ILE A 7 -6.71 -3.38 4.71
C ILE A 7 -5.61 -4.19 5.40
N HIS A 8 -4.36 -3.86 5.09
CA HIS A 8 -3.18 -4.35 5.80
C HIS A 8 -2.42 -3.17 6.39
N SER A 9 -1.97 -3.31 7.63
CA SER A 9 -1.11 -2.33 8.27
C SER A 9 -0.12 -3.03 9.18
N GLU A 10 1.15 -2.64 9.12
CA GLU A 10 2.18 -3.16 10.01
C GLU A 10 3.25 -2.10 10.30
N THR A 11 4.01 -2.33 11.38
CA THR A 11 5.21 -1.57 11.69
C THR A 11 6.43 -2.41 11.30
N LEU A 12 7.28 -1.89 10.44
CA LEU A 12 8.50 -2.54 9.98
C LEU A 12 9.57 -2.53 11.09
N SER A 13 10.61 -3.35 10.96
CA SER A 13 11.71 -3.44 11.94
C SER A 13 12.48 -2.14 12.14
N ASN A 14 12.45 -1.22 11.17
CA ASN A 14 13.04 0.12 11.26
C ASN A 14 12.09 1.18 11.86
N GLY A 15 10.93 0.77 12.37
CA GLY A 15 9.93 1.63 13.00
C GLY A 15 8.98 2.36 12.04
N ARG A 16 9.23 2.31 10.72
CA ARG A 16 8.31 2.87 9.73
C ARG A 16 7.03 2.06 9.67
N LYS A 17 5.92 2.73 9.35
CA LYS A 17 4.60 2.10 9.23
C LYS A 17 4.22 2.00 7.76
N ILE A 18 3.54 0.92 7.41
CA ILE A 18 2.92 0.77 6.09
C ILE A 18 1.41 0.59 6.24
N GLU A 19 0.65 1.07 5.27
CA GLU A 19 -0.78 0.85 5.14
C GLU A 19 -1.11 0.54 3.67
N VAL A 20 -1.78 -0.57 3.41
CA VAL A 20 -2.19 -0.98 2.08
C VAL A 20 -3.68 -1.27 2.09
N LYS A 21 -4.43 -0.74 1.12
CA LYS A 21 -5.86 -0.97 0.98
C LYS A 21 -6.17 -1.47 -0.42
N ALA A 22 -7.07 -2.43 -0.51
CA ALA A 22 -7.64 -2.90 -1.76
C ALA A 22 -9.16 -2.94 -1.63
N LYS A 23 -9.88 -2.50 -2.65
CA LYS A 23 -11.34 -2.38 -2.63
C LYS A 23 -11.90 -2.68 -4.00
N ILE A 24 -12.84 -3.63 -4.08
CA ILE A 24 -13.66 -3.82 -5.27
C ILE A 24 -14.89 -2.92 -5.19
N LEU A 25 -15.04 -2.04 -6.17
CA LEU A 25 -16.17 -1.13 -6.30
C LEU A 25 -17.40 -1.85 -6.89
N ARG A 26 -18.55 -1.18 -6.86
CA ARG A 26 -19.83 -1.78 -7.32
C ARG A 26 -19.83 -2.13 -8.81
N ASP A 27 -19.05 -1.40 -9.60
CA ASP A 27 -18.85 -1.63 -11.04
C ASP A 27 -17.83 -2.74 -11.33
N GLY A 28 -17.24 -3.35 -10.30
CA GLY A 28 -16.24 -4.40 -10.41
C GLY A 28 -14.81 -3.89 -10.55
N SER A 29 -14.58 -2.58 -10.58
CA SER A 29 -13.22 -2.03 -10.62
C SER A 29 -12.49 -2.21 -9.29
N LEU A 30 -11.17 -2.41 -9.37
CA LEU A 30 -10.28 -2.49 -8.22
C LEU A 30 -9.69 -1.11 -7.94
N GLN A 31 -9.94 -0.58 -6.74
CA GLN A 31 -9.30 0.60 -6.19
C GLN A 31 -8.27 0.19 -5.14
N MET A 32 -7.12 0.86 -5.13
CA MET A 32 -6.04 0.56 -4.20
C MET A 32 -5.41 1.81 -3.59
N PHE A 33 -4.71 1.60 -2.47
CA PHE A 33 -3.88 2.60 -1.81
C PHE A 33 -2.65 1.92 -1.22
N ILE A 34 -1.48 2.57 -1.33
CA ILE A 34 -0.23 2.18 -0.69
C ILE A 34 0.35 3.39 0.03
N GLY A 35 0.52 3.30 1.35
CA GLY A 35 1.10 4.34 2.20
C GLY A 35 2.30 3.82 2.98
N VAL A 36 3.33 4.67 3.11
CA VAL A 36 4.53 4.43 3.92
C VAL A 36 4.82 5.70 4.73
N TYR A 37 5.02 5.52 6.03
CA TYR A 37 5.13 6.61 6.99
C TYR A 37 6.35 6.41 7.89
N GLN A 38 7.00 7.52 8.25
CA GLN A 38 7.98 7.56 9.32
C GLN A 38 7.32 7.24 10.69
N PRO A 39 8.11 6.87 11.72
CA PRO A 39 7.56 6.54 13.04
C PRO A 39 6.71 7.67 13.67
N ASP A 40 7.05 8.92 13.35
CA ASP A 40 6.34 10.14 13.78
C ASP A 40 5.05 10.43 12.99
N GLY A 41 4.76 9.63 11.95
CA GLY A 41 3.62 9.81 11.07
C GLY A 41 3.90 10.65 9.82
N THR A 42 5.13 11.17 9.64
CA THR A 42 5.51 11.90 8.43
C THR A 42 5.37 11.00 7.20
N VAL A 43 4.77 11.52 6.13
CA VAL A 43 4.58 10.79 4.88
C VAL A 43 5.92 10.60 4.17
N LEU A 44 6.31 9.34 3.95
CA LEU A 44 7.46 8.99 3.12
C LEU A 44 7.03 8.72 1.67
N PHE A 45 5.91 8.02 1.50
CA PHE A 45 5.36 7.66 0.19
C PHE A 45 3.85 7.40 0.29
N GLU A 46 3.09 7.89 -0.67
CA GLU A 46 1.69 7.51 -0.87
C GLU A 46 1.40 7.36 -2.37
N ASP A 47 0.79 6.24 -2.74
CA ASP A 47 0.19 6.01 -4.05
C ASP A 47 -1.29 5.69 -3.89
N ARG A 48 -2.15 6.48 -4.56
CA ARG A 48 -3.61 6.39 -4.49
C ARG A 48 -4.22 5.72 -5.72
N ASP A 49 -3.43 5.42 -6.75
CA ASP A 49 -3.86 4.72 -7.96
C ASP A 49 -2.78 3.74 -8.44
N PRO A 50 -2.29 2.83 -7.57
CA PRO A 50 -1.32 1.84 -7.99
C PRO A 50 -2.02 0.85 -8.94
N LYS A 51 -1.32 0.45 -10.00
CA LYS A 51 -1.87 -0.35 -11.10
C LYS A 51 -1.29 -1.76 -11.10
N PRO A 52 -1.79 -2.69 -10.25
CA PRO A 52 -1.47 -4.09 -10.39
C PRO A 52 -2.06 -4.61 -11.70
N HIS A 53 -1.24 -5.25 -12.52
CA HIS A 53 -1.72 -5.84 -13.76
C HIS A 53 -2.40 -7.19 -13.47
N LEU A 54 -3.70 -7.29 -13.78
CA LEU A 54 -4.45 -8.54 -13.84
C LEU A 54 -4.49 -9.37 -12.55
N LEU A 55 -4.44 -8.72 -11.38
CA LEU A 55 -4.56 -9.39 -10.08
C LEU A 55 -6.00 -9.34 -9.56
N ASP A 56 -6.42 -10.38 -8.84
CA ASP A 56 -7.61 -10.28 -8.00
C ASP A 56 -7.33 -9.40 -6.76
N MET A 57 -8.33 -9.17 -5.92
CA MET A 57 -8.18 -8.28 -4.77
C MET A 57 -7.19 -8.79 -3.70
N GLU A 58 -7.10 -10.10 -3.51
CA GLU A 58 -6.21 -10.72 -2.51
C GLU A 58 -4.76 -10.63 -3.01
N ASP A 59 -4.53 -11.03 -4.26
CA ASP A 59 -3.23 -10.90 -4.92
C ASP A 59 -2.77 -9.43 -5.02
N ALA A 60 -3.70 -8.52 -5.31
CA ALA A 60 -3.41 -7.09 -5.37
C ALA A 60 -2.99 -6.54 -4.01
N LEU A 61 -3.64 -6.98 -2.92
CA LEU A 61 -3.25 -6.59 -1.57
C LEU A 61 -1.83 -7.07 -1.26
N ASP A 62 -1.53 -8.35 -1.52
CA ASP A 62 -0.20 -8.93 -1.27
C ASP A 62 0.89 -8.25 -2.09
N TRP A 63 0.61 -7.95 -3.36
CA TRP A 63 1.50 -7.16 -4.21
C TRP A 63 1.74 -5.75 -3.62
N GLY A 64 0.68 -5.06 -3.17
CA GLY A 64 0.80 -3.76 -2.55
C GLY A 64 1.63 -3.79 -1.25
N ILE A 65 1.50 -4.86 -0.46
CA ILE A 65 2.30 -5.10 0.76
C ILE A 65 3.78 -5.24 0.40
N GLU A 66 4.12 -5.99 -0.65
CA GLU A 66 5.51 -6.15 -1.09
C GLU A 66 6.13 -4.80 -1.51
N ILE A 67 5.40 -4.01 -2.31
CA ILE A 67 5.83 -2.66 -2.73
C ILE A 67 6.02 -1.75 -1.52
N ALA A 68 5.09 -1.76 -0.57
CA ALA A 68 5.16 -0.95 0.63
C ALA A 68 6.36 -1.34 1.51
N ARG A 69 6.60 -2.65 1.71
CA ARG A 69 7.76 -3.16 2.45
C ARG A 69 9.07 -2.79 1.79
N ARG A 70 9.18 -2.92 0.46
CA ARG A 70 10.38 -2.55 -0.29
C ARG A 70 10.66 -1.05 -0.15
N THR A 71 9.62 -0.23 -0.29
CA THR A 71 9.72 1.23 -0.16
C THR A 71 10.07 1.64 1.27
N GLY A 72 9.42 1.05 2.27
CA GLY A 72 9.66 1.31 3.68
C GLY A 72 11.05 0.85 4.17
N ASN A 73 11.69 -0.11 3.50
CA ASN A 73 13.06 -0.52 3.82
C ASN A 73 14.12 0.18 2.96
N ALA A 74 13.73 0.97 1.96
CA ALA A 74 14.69 1.72 1.16
C ALA A 74 15.36 2.82 2.02
N PRO A 75 16.68 3.04 1.86
CA PRO A 75 17.35 4.15 2.49
C PRO A 75 16.74 5.48 2.01
N GLU A 76 16.61 6.44 2.92
CA GLU A 76 16.21 7.80 2.55
C GLU A 76 17.26 8.39 1.62
N ILE A 77 16.95 8.50 0.33
CA ILE A 77 17.74 9.32 -0.57
C ILE A 77 17.40 10.77 -0.26
N ASN A 78 18.29 11.45 0.49
CA ASN A 78 18.22 12.89 0.66
C ASN A 78 18.19 13.54 -0.72
N LYS A 79 17.02 14.03 -1.14
CA LYS A 79 16.92 14.93 -2.29
C LYS A 79 17.58 16.24 -1.86
N THR A 80 18.82 16.44 -2.32
CA THR A 80 19.56 17.69 -2.17
C THR A 80 19.00 18.74 -3.12
#